data_AF-S2JZZ3-F1
#
_entry.id   AF-S2JZZ3-F1
#
_cell.length_a   1.000
_cell.length_b   1.000
_cell.length_c   1.000
_cell.angle_alpha   90.00
_cell.angle_beta   90.00
_cell.angle_gamma   90.00
#
_symmetry.space_group_name_H-M   'P 1'
#
loop_
_entity.id
_entity.type
_entity.pdbx_description
1 polymer ?
#
loop_
_entity_poly.entity_id
_entity_poly.type
_entity_poly.pdbx_seq_one_letter_code
_entity_poly.pdbx_strand_id
1 'polypeptide(L)'
;MPRTMKRPRMEDSSEEEYEEEATFSQRVKVQPDTVPMDQEDLDRNVKAICRYALSCEYKKKTIRREDLAKLLNEPFKRLLQLVLSRAQEKLRHVFGFEIVELPNMKEKSNQSQTQRNGGSGSTQTQTQTQQVPYKKVPGGSSGTYVLRSVLREEYRTPDIIERPAREYQLTGILYVLLSLIFINGQSMNTADLNGHMDRLKLTKTIHGVEGIRARDELISEFLKDGYLKRSKLPDPDTDEPQFTYTWGPRAMVEVGHAGISAFAISFFGDDLDEDTKQDLNRKIWKQAGYVEQK
;
A
#
# COMPACT_ATOMS: atom_id res chain seq x y z
N MET A 1 36.86 -65.99 -58.24
CA MET A 1 38.04 -66.55 -57.52
C MET A 1 38.73 -65.40 -56.81
N PRO A 2 39.10 -65.46 -55.52
CA PRO A 2 38.71 -66.36 -54.41
C PRO A 2 37.80 -65.62 -53.39
N ARG A 3 36.82 -66.25 -52.72
CA ARG A 3 36.90 -67.15 -51.53
C ARG A 3 37.67 -66.50 -50.37
N THR A 4 37.07 -66.30 -49.20
CA THR A 4 36.87 -67.36 -48.18
C THR A 4 35.91 -66.84 -47.08
N MET A 5 34.79 -67.52 -46.80
CA MET A 5 34.60 -68.49 -45.68
C MET A 5 34.72 -67.82 -44.29
N LYS A 6 33.78 -67.93 -43.33
CA LYS A 6 32.96 -69.08 -42.90
C LYS A 6 31.82 -68.56 -41.97
N ARG A 7 30.59 -69.04 -42.19
CA ARG A 7 29.53 -69.23 -41.15
C ARG A 7 30.02 -70.30 -40.14
N PRO A 8 29.43 -70.56 -38.93
CA PRO A 8 27.98 -70.57 -38.64
C PRO A 8 27.57 -70.24 -37.16
N ARG A 9 26.36 -69.69 -36.93
CA ARG A 9 25.08 -70.36 -36.55
C ARG A 9 24.98 -70.75 -35.06
N MET A 10 24.00 -70.18 -34.36
CA MET A 10 22.80 -70.84 -33.79
C MET A 10 21.97 -69.74 -33.10
N GLU A 11 20.72 -69.51 -33.53
CA GLU A 11 19.50 -70.21 -33.07
C GLU A 11 19.24 -69.91 -31.58
N ASP A 12 18.08 -69.49 -31.12
CA ASP A 12 16.71 -69.43 -31.65
C ASP A 12 15.86 -68.70 -30.59
N SER A 13 14.66 -68.24 -30.97
CA SER A 13 13.48 -68.12 -30.10
C SER A 13 13.51 -67.07 -28.96
N SER A 14 12.45 -66.33 -28.64
CA SER A 14 11.10 -66.18 -29.16
C SER A 14 10.56 -64.84 -28.63
N GLU A 15 9.49 -64.38 -29.27
CA GLU A 15 8.48 -63.40 -28.84
C GLU A 15 8.36 -63.09 -27.34
N GLU A 16 8.24 -61.80 -26.99
CA GLU A 16 7.18 -61.27 -26.13
C GLU A 16 7.14 -59.72 -26.19
N GLU A 17 5.97 -59.19 -26.60
CA GLU A 17 5.59 -57.78 -26.53
C GLU A 17 4.87 -57.52 -25.18
N TYR A 18 4.73 -56.24 -24.80
CA TYR A 18 3.92 -55.68 -23.69
C TYR A 18 4.59 -55.52 -22.30
N GLU A 19 5.06 -54.31 -21.96
CA GLU A 19 4.34 -53.30 -21.16
C GLU A 19 5.31 -52.20 -20.64
N GLU A 20 4.91 -50.93 -20.79
CA GLU A 20 5.59 -49.76 -20.24
C GLU A 20 5.39 -49.67 -18.72
N GLU A 21 6.45 -49.89 -17.95
CA GLU A 21 6.52 -49.44 -16.55
C GLU A 21 7.41 -48.20 -16.47
N ALA A 22 6.76 -47.04 -16.30
CA ALA A 22 7.38 -45.75 -16.09
C ALA A 22 8.17 -45.74 -14.77
N THR A 23 9.47 -46.05 -14.82
CA THR A 23 10.36 -45.87 -13.68
C THR A 23 10.52 -44.38 -13.39
N PHE A 24 9.87 -43.96 -12.31
CA PHE A 24 9.95 -42.68 -11.64
C PHE A 24 11.40 -42.20 -11.52
N SER A 25 11.83 -41.33 -12.44
CA SER A 25 13.10 -40.62 -12.33
C SER A 25 12.99 -39.64 -11.17
N GLN A 26 13.50 -40.07 -10.01
CA GLN A 26 13.61 -39.26 -8.82
C GLN A 26 14.55 -38.10 -9.11
N ARG A 27 13.96 -36.96 -9.52
CA ARG A 27 14.65 -35.69 -9.68
C ARG A 27 15.26 -35.33 -8.33
N VAL A 28 16.55 -35.62 -8.18
CA VAL A 28 17.36 -35.09 -7.09
C VAL A 28 17.18 -33.57 -7.16
N LYS A 29 16.50 -33.02 -6.15
CA LYS A 29 16.53 -31.58 -5.90
C LYS A 29 17.96 -31.26 -5.52
N VAL A 30 18.78 -30.96 -6.52
CA VAL A 30 20.01 -30.21 -6.32
C VAL A 30 19.56 -28.94 -5.63
N GLN A 31 19.82 -28.86 -4.33
CA GLN A 31 19.75 -27.61 -3.59
C GLN A 31 20.56 -26.62 -4.43
N PRO A 32 20.05 -25.41 -4.72
CA PRO A 32 20.86 -24.46 -5.44
C PRO A 32 22.13 -24.29 -4.61
N ASP A 33 23.27 -24.69 -5.19
CA ASP A 33 24.57 -24.36 -4.67
C ASP A 33 24.48 -22.92 -4.19
N THR A 34 24.78 -22.72 -2.91
CA THR A 34 24.99 -21.39 -2.37
C THR A 34 26.14 -20.81 -3.18
N VAL A 35 25.81 -20.14 -4.29
CA VAL A 35 26.69 -19.18 -4.93
C VAL A 35 27.24 -18.39 -3.76
N PRO A 36 28.58 -18.30 -3.58
CA PRO A 36 29.16 -17.45 -2.57
C PRO A 36 28.64 -16.05 -2.86
N MET A 37 27.53 -15.69 -2.22
CA MET A 37 26.89 -14.42 -2.42
C MET A 37 27.81 -13.48 -1.70
N ASP A 38 28.56 -12.70 -2.47
CA ASP A 38 29.46 -11.72 -1.90
C ASP A 38 28.62 -10.81 -0.99
N GLN A 39 28.80 -11.00 0.31
CA GLN A 39 28.01 -10.35 1.34
C GLN A 39 28.28 -8.85 1.30
N GLU A 40 29.45 -8.43 0.80
CA GLU A 40 29.76 -7.03 0.54
C GLU A 40 28.91 -6.45 -0.58
N ASP A 41 28.75 -7.18 -1.69
CA ASP A 41 27.89 -6.75 -2.80
C ASP A 41 26.43 -6.66 -2.37
N LEU A 42 25.95 -7.63 -1.58
CA LEU A 42 24.61 -7.56 -1.02
C LEU A 42 24.43 -6.31 -0.13
N ASP A 43 25.38 -6.01 0.75
CA ASP A 43 25.28 -4.81 1.60
C ASP A 43 25.38 -3.50 0.78
N ARG A 44 26.20 -3.46 -0.29
CA ARG A 44 26.24 -2.32 -1.23
C ARG A 44 24.87 -2.07 -1.87
N ASN A 45 24.21 -3.11 -2.34
CA ASN A 45 22.87 -3.06 -2.93
C ASN A 45 21.80 -2.64 -1.91
N VAL A 46 21.85 -3.19 -0.70
CA VAL A 46 20.96 -2.81 0.41
C VAL A 46 21.11 -1.33 0.76
N LYS A 47 22.37 -0.85 0.87
CA LYS A 47 22.66 0.58 1.10
C LYS A 47 22.14 1.46 -0.04
N ALA A 48 22.24 1.02 -1.30
CA ALA A 48 21.70 1.75 -2.44
C ALA A 48 20.18 1.92 -2.35
N ILE A 49 19.45 0.85 -2.03
CA ILE A 49 17.99 0.91 -1.80
C ILE A 49 17.66 1.87 -0.64
N CYS A 50 18.36 1.76 0.49
CA CYS A 50 18.09 2.61 1.66
C CYS A 50 18.28 4.11 1.31
N ARG A 51 19.40 4.46 0.65
CA ARG A 51 19.67 5.84 0.22
C ARG A 51 18.61 6.35 -0.75
N TYR A 52 18.22 5.53 -1.72
CA TYR A 52 17.18 5.90 -2.66
C TYR A 52 15.83 6.12 -1.97
N ALA A 53 15.41 5.21 -1.09
CA ALA A 53 14.15 5.31 -0.35
C ALA A 53 14.09 6.57 0.51
N LEU A 54 15.17 6.89 1.24
CA LEU A 54 15.28 8.13 2.02
C LEU A 54 15.22 9.39 1.13
N SER A 55 15.86 9.34 -0.04
CA SER A 55 15.80 10.45 -0.99
C SER A 55 14.41 10.68 -1.58
N CYS A 56 13.63 9.60 -1.76
CA CYS A 56 12.25 9.67 -2.19
C CYS A 56 11.36 10.29 -1.10
N GLU A 57 11.56 9.91 0.16
CA GLU A 57 10.82 10.52 1.28
C GLU A 57 11.09 12.02 1.41
N TYR A 58 12.37 12.42 1.32
CA TYR A 58 12.75 13.83 1.34
C TYR A 58 12.05 14.65 0.24
N LYS A 59 11.82 14.05 -0.93
CA LYS A 59 11.15 14.69 -2.08
C LYS A 59 9.65 14.37 -2.15
N LYS A 60 9.09 13.68 -1.14
CA LYS A 60 7.71 13.16 -1.11
C LYS A 60 7.33 12.37 -2.38
N LYS A 61 8.27 11.63 -2.98
CA LYS A 61 8.05 10.82 -4.18
C LYS A 61 7.70 9.37 -3.82
N THR A 62 6.86 8.76 -4.65
CA THR A 62 6.64 7.32 -4.60
C THR A 62 7.85 6.56 -5.14
N ILE A 63 8.05 5.35 -4.64
CA ILE A 63 9.13 4.43 -4.99
C ILE A 63 8.54 3.37 -5.92
N ARG A 64 9.03 3.23 -7.14
CA ARG A 64 8.56 2.18 -8.05
C ARG A 64 9.46 0.96 -8.01
N ARG A 65 8.87 -0.23 -8.14
CA ARG A 65 9.60 -1.51 -8.20
C ARG A 65 10.63 -1.52 -9.33
N GLU A 66 10.29 -0.94 -10.47
CA GLU A 66 11.17 -0.81 -11.63
C GLU A 66 12.42 0.03 -11.32
N ASP A 67 12.28 1.12 -10.56
CA ASP A 67 13.39 1.99 -10.21
C ASP A 67 14.30 1.34 -9.17
N LEU A 68 13.72 0.60 -8.21
CA LEU A 68 14.49 -0.25 -7.29
C LEU A 68 15.31 -1.30 -8.03
N ALA A 69 14.74 -1.95 -9.05
CA ALA A 69 15.46 -2.96 -9.82
C ALA A 69 16.61 -2.35 -10.65
N LYS A 70 16.47 -1.11 -11.14
CA LYS A 70 17.54 -0.40 -11.88
C LYS A 70 18.76 -0.06 -11.01
N LEU A 71 18.58 0.08 -9.70
CA LEU A 71 19.67 0.36 -8.76
C LEU A 71 20.53 -0.85 -8.42
N LEU A 72 20.08 -2.06 -8.79
CA LEU A 72 20.72 -3.31 -8.42
C LEU A 72 21.54 -3.89 -9.55
N ASN A 73 22.67 -4.51 -9.19
CA ASN A 73 23.48 -5.30 -10.11
C ASN A 73 22.85 -6.69 -10.34
N GLU A 74 23.14 -7.34 -11.48
CA GLU A 74 22.83 -8.77 -11.62
C GLU A 74 23.75 -9.58 -10.70
N PRO A 75 23.28 -10.64 -9.99
CA PRO A 75 21.98 -11.31 -10.07
C PRO A 75 20.90 -10.74 -9.11
N PHE A 76 21.22 -9.71 -8.34
CA PHE A 76 20.36 -9.17 -7.26
C PHE A 76 19.02 -8.61 -7.75
N LYS A 77 18.88 -8.26 -9.04
CA LYS A 77 17.58 -7.89 -9.62
C LYS A 77 16.54 -8.99 -9.51
N ARG A 78 16.94 -10.26 -9.70
CA ARG A 78 16.06 -11.43 -9.54
C ARG A 78 15.78 -11.73 -8.07
N LEU A 79 16.67 -11.30 -7.20
CA LEU A 79 16.60 -11.44 -5.74
C LEU A 79 16.11 -10.17 -5.04
N LEU A 80 15.40 -9.28 -5.76
CA LEU A 80 14.95 -7.99 -5.23
C LEU A 80 14.19 -8.13 -3.90
N GLN A 81 13.37 -9.17 -3.73
CA GLN A 81 12.64 -9.40 -2.48
C GLN A 81 13.56 -9.69 -1.29
N LEU A 82 14.66 -10.41 -1.50
CA LEU A 82 15.66 -10.66 -0.47
C LEU A 82 16.40 -9.37 -0.10
N VAL A 83 16.82 -8.59 -1.11
CA VAL A 83 17.49 -7.29 -0.89
C VAL A 83 16.54 -6.31 -0.19
N LEU A 84 15.28 -6.26 -0.60
CA LEU A 84 14.26 -5.43 0.03
C LEU A 84 14.02 -5.84 1.48
N SER A 85 13.97 -7.14 1.79
CA SER A 85 13.80 -7.60 3.17
C SER A 85 14.97 -7.15 4.07
N ARG A 86 16.21 -7.25 3.58
CA ARG A 86 17.40 -6.75 4.29
C ARG A 86 17.41 -5.22 4.41
N ALA A 87 17.01 -4.50 3.36
CA ALA A 87 16.87 -3.05 3.40
C ALA A 87 15.77 -2.61 4.37
N GLN A 88 14.67 -3.35 4.44
CA GLN A 88 13.54 -3.11 5.33
C GLN A 88 13.95 -3.23 6.80
N GLU A 89 14.77 -4.22 7.15
CA GLU A 89 15.36 -4.37 8.48
C GLU A 89 16.24 -3.17 8.84
N LYS A 90 17.15 -2.79 7.93
CA LYS A 90 18.06 -1.66 8.12
C LYS A 90 17.32 -0.32 8.25
N LEU A 91 16.29 -0.10 7.42
CA LEU A 91 15.44 1.08 7.48
C LEU A 91 14.70 1.19 8.81
N ARG A 92 14.19 0.08 9.35
CA ARG A 92 13.51 0.08 10.66
C ARG A 92 14.50 0.33 11.79
N HIS A 93 15.60 -0.43 11.83
CA HIS A 93 16.53 -0.42 12.95
C HIS A 93 17.36 0.87 13.02
N VAL A 94 17.81 1.40 11.88
CA VAL A 94 18.71 2.56 11.85
C VAL A 94 17.95 3.87 11.71
N PHE A 95 16.92 3.91 10.87
CA PHE A 95 16.27 5.16 10.48
C PHE A 95 14.84 5.32 11.03
N GLY A 96 14.25 4.28 11.62
CA GLY A 96 12.86 4.34 12.07
C GLY A 96 11.86 4.45 10.92
N PHE A 97 12.17 3.88 9.75
CA PHE A 97 11.31 3.89 8.57
C PHE A 97 11.00 2.49 8.04
N GLU A 98 9.93 2.38 7.26
CA GLU A 98 9.59 1.18 6.52
C GLU A 98 9.09 1.46 5.10
N ILE A 99 9.42 0.56 4.16
CA ILE A 99 8.89 0.63 2.80
C ILE A 99 7.54 -0.08 2.80
N VAL A 100 6.47 0.65 2.50
CA VAL A 100 5.11 0.11 2.46
C VAL A 100 4.56 0.20 1.05
N GLU A 101 3.94 -0.87 0.58
CA GLU A 101 3.27 -0.89 -0.70
C GLU A 101 1.96 -0.11 -0.66
N LEU A 102 1.76 0.74 -1.66
CA LEU A 102 0.53 1.50 -1.82
C LEU A 102 -0.60 0.60 -2.35
N PRO A 103 -1.84 0.74 -1.85
CA PRO A 103 -2.97 -0.03 -2.36
C PRO A 103 -3.30 0.35 -3.80
N ASN A 104 -3.70 -0.64 -4.60
CA ASN A 104 -4.19 -0.40 -5.95
C ASN A 104 -5.63 0.15 -5.90
N MET A 105 -5.79 1.44 -6.20
CA MET A 105 -7.09 2.14 -6.17
C MET A 105 -7.82 2.14 -7.51
N LYS A 106 -7.54 1.16 -8.39
CA LYS A 106 -8.38 0.91 -9.57
C LYS A 106 -9.81 0.72 -9.08
N GLU A 107 -10.71 1.52 -9.67
CA GLU A 107 -12.09 1.69 -9.23
C GLU A 107 -12.74 0.31 -9.07
N LYS A 108 -13.01 -0.07 -7.82
CA LYS A 108 -14.00 -1.11 -7.57
C LYS A 108 -15.35 -0.48 -7.84
N SER A 109 -15.74 -0.45 -9.11
CA SER A 109 -17.11 -0.25 -9.57
C SER A 109 -18.00 -1.44 -9.16
N ASN A 110 -17.93 -1.88 -7.90
CA ASN A 110 -18.80 -2.88 -7.33
C ASN A 110 -19.47 -2.28 -6.11
N GLN A 111 -20.48 -1.47 -6.40
CA GLN A 111 -21.63 -1.26 -5.54
C GLN A 111 -22.37 -2.60 -5.43
N SER A 112 -21.77 -3.59 -4.76
CA SER A 112 -22.47 -4.82 -4.41
C SER A 112 -23.35 -4.53 -3.19
N GLN A 113 -24.54 -4.00 -3.49
CA GLN A 113 -25.75 -4.32 -2.74
C GLN A 113 -25.76 -5.83 -2.51
N THR A 114 -25.44 -6.24 -1.29
CA THR A 114 -25.69 -7.61 -0.86
C THR A 114 -26.45 -7.49 0.43
N GLN A 115 -27.78 -7.47 0.33
CA GLN A 115 -28.67 -7.92 1.40
C GLN A 115 -30.11 -7.98 0.88
N ARG A 116 -30.52 -9.18 0.44
CA ARG A 116 -31.76 -9.85 0.85
C ARG A 116 -31.63 -11.35 0.60
N ASN A 117 -31.28 -12.09 1.65
CA ASN A 117 -32.07 -13.26 2.04
C ASN A 117 -31.67 -13.74 3.42
N GLY A 118 -32.68 -13.91 4.27
CA GLY A 118 -32.56 -14.38 5.63
C GLY A 118 -32.28 -15.88 5.72
N GLY A 119 -31.69 -16.27 6.84
CA GLY A 119 -31.44 -17.67 7.21
C GLY A 119 -30.79 -17.72 8.58
N SER A 120 -31.61 -17.92 9.60
CA SER A 120 -31.26 -18.07 11.01
C SER A 120 -30.36 -19.29 11.28
N GLY A 121 -29.41 -19.18 12.22
CA GLY A 121 -28.63 -20.34 12.68
C GLY A 121 -27.55 -20.02 13.72
N SER A 122 -27.95 -20.01 14.99
CA SER A 122 -27.22 -20.33 16.25
C SER A 122 -25.69 -20.12 16.38
N THR A 123 -25.36 -19.23 17.33
CA THR A 123 -24.40 -19.33 18.46
C THR A 123 -23.26 -20.36 18.42
N GLN A 124 -22.01 -19.89 18.46
CA GLN A 124 -21.04 -20.30 19.49
C GLN A 124 -19.84 -19.33 19.60
N THR A 125 -19.60 -18.93 20.84
CA THR A 125 -18.51 -18.10 21.37
C THR A 125 -17.19 -18.86 21.36
N GLN A 126 -16.11 -18.24 20.88
CA GLN A 126 -14.76 -18.58 21.33
C GLN A 126 -13.82 -17.37 21.22
N THR A 127 -13.30 -17.02 22.39
CA THR A 127 -12.25 -16.03 22.66
C THR A 127 -10.92 -16.46 22.07
N GLN A 128 -10.28 -15.61 21.27
CA GLN A 128 -8.84 -15.69 20.99
C GLN A 128 -8.27 -14.31 20.58
N THR A 129 -7.27 -13.91 21.37
CA THR A 129 -6.24 -12.87 21.21
C THR A 129 -6.23 -12.06 19.91
N GLN A 130 -6.40 -10.74 20.07
CA GLN A 130 -6.29 -9.72 19.02
C GLN A 130 -4.84 -9.60 18.52
N GLN A 131 -4.51 -10.37 17.48
CA GLN A 131 -3.56 -9.96 16.47
C GLN A 131 -4.37 -9.64 15.22
N VAL A 132 -4.47 -8.35 14.89
CA VAL A 132 -5.17 -7.87 13.71
C VAL A 132 -4.48 -8.45 12.46
N PRO A 133 -5.13 -9.35 11.70
CA PRO A 133 -4.54 -9.86 10.47
C PRO A 133 -4.78 -8.81 9.39
N TYR A 134 -3.70 -8.25 8.84
CA TYR A 134 -3.75 -7.53 7.58
C TYR A 134 -4.31 -8.47 6.50
N LYS A 135 -5.61 -8.37 6.21
CA LYS A 135 -6.23 -9.05 5.06
C LYS A 135 -5.55 -8.53 3.80
N LYS A 136 -4.78 -9.40 3.15
CA LYS A 136 -4.18 -9.17 1.83
C LYS A 136 -5.32 -8.85 0.86
N VAL A 137 -5.39 -7.59 0.43
CA VAL A 137 -6.42 -7.14 -0.51
C VAL A 137 -6.25 -7.95 -1.81
N PRO A 138 -7.31 -8.56 -2.38
CA PRO A 138 -7.20 -9.28 -3.65
C PRO A 138 -6.99 -8.25 -4.76
N GLY A 139 -5.74 -8.04 -5.10
CA GLY A 139 -5.27 -7.14 -6.13
C GLY A 139 -3.78 -7.39 -6.28
N GLY A 140 -3.31 -7.61 -7.51
CA GLY A 140 -1.88 -7.75 -7.77
C GLY A 140 -1.10 -6.59 -7.16
N SER A 141 0.17 -6.86 -6.80
CA SER A 141 1.11 -5.86 -6.30
C SER A 141 1.01 -4.58 -7.14
N SER A 142 0.78 -3.43 -6.50
CA SER A 142 0.76 -2.12 -7.18
C SER A 142 2.15 -1.77 -7.73
N GLY A 143 3.20 -2.44 -7.22
CA GLY A 143 4.59 -2.19 -7.56
C GLY A 143 5.05 -0.78 -7.21
N THR A 144 4.26 -0.07 -6.39
CA THR A 144 4.50 1.31 -5.99
C THR A 144 4.50 1.35 -4.46
N TYR A 145 5.54 1.93 -3.89
CA TYR A 145 5.81 1.96 -2.47
C TYR A 145 5.99 3.41 -1.99
N VAL A 146 5.89 3.61 -0.69
CA VAL A 146 6.26 4.84 0.01
C VAL A 146 7.07 4.47 1.24
N LEU A 147 7.84 5.43 1.76
CA LEU A 147 8.57 5.26 3.01
C LEU A 147 7.73 5.84 4.15
N ARG A 148 7.34 5.00 5.12
CA ARG A 148 6.51 5.39 6.26
C ARG A 148 7.33 5.39 7.55
N SER A 149 7.13 6.38 8.40
CA SER A 149 7.76 6.39 9.74
C SER A 149 7.15 5.29 10.63
N VAL A 150 8.00 4.54 11.32
CA VAL A 150 7.61 3.56 12.35
C VAL A 150 7.87 4.04 13.77
N LEU A 151 8.33 5.29 13.91
CA LEU A 151 8.51 5.90 15.22
C LEU A 151 7.17 5.95 15.96
N ARG A 152 7.19 5.73 17.27
CA ARG A 152 5.99 5.89 18.11
C ARG A 152 5.58 7.36 18.13
N GLU A 153 4.30 7.61 18.35
CA GLU A 153 3.73 8.96 18.32
C GLU A 153 4.45 9.92 19.29
N GLU A 154 4.87 9.42 20.44
CA GLU A 154 5.67 10.13 21.46
C GLU A 154 6.98 10.73 20.91
N TYR A 155 7.55 10.15 19.85
CA TYR A 155 8.79 10.60 19.22
C TYR A 155 8.58 11.42 17.96
N ARG A 156 7.33 11.69 17.57
CA ARG A 156 6.98 12.48 16.38
C ARG A 156 6.65 13.92 16.71
N THR A 157 6.86 14.33 17.95
CA THR A 157 6.59 15.69 18.39
C THR A 157 7.54 16.67 17.71
N PRO A 158 7.11 17.92 17.47
CA PRO A 158 7.97 18.96 16.90
C PRO A 158 9.24 19.21 17.70
N ASP A 159 9.21 18.97 19.02
CA ASP A 159 10.38 19.12 19.92
C ASP A 159 11.49 18.10 19.65
N ILE A 160 11.15 16.94 19.06
CA ILE A 160 12.09 15.87 18.76
C ILE A 160 12.45 15.87 17.27
N ILE A 161 11.46 16.06 16.40
CA ILE A 161 11.64 16.07 14.96
C ILE A 161 11.09 17.38 14.41
N GLU A 162 11.98 18.37 14.34
CA GLU A 162 11.69 19.64 13.69
C GLU A 162 11.52 19.44 12.17
N ARG A 163 10.40 19.92 11.66
CA ARG A 163 10.13 20.00 10.22
C ARG A 163 10.09 21.47 9.79
N PRO A 164 10.35 21.77 8.51
CA PRO A 164 10.11 23.11 7.98
C PRO A 164 8.66 23.55 8.24
N ALA A 165 8.45 24.84 8.54
CA ALA A 165 7.13 25.39 8.82
C ALA A 165 6.09 25.03 7.75
N ARG A 166 6.50 25.06 6.47
CA ARG A 166 5.68 24.63 5.33
C ARG A 166 5.13 23.20 5.49
N GLU A 167 5.92 22.26 5.98
CA GLU A 167 5.48 20.85 6.11
C GLU A 167 4.38 20.74 7.18
N TYR A 168 4.51 21.43 8.32
CA TYR A 168 3.46 21.47 9.33
C TYR A 168 2.17 22.12 8.82
N GLN A 169 2.27 23.23 8.08
CA GLN A 169 1.12 23.90 7.48
C GLN A 169 0.36 22.97 6.54
N LEU A 170 1.06 22.30 5.63
CA LEU A 170 0.46 21.38 4.67
C LEU A 170 -0.11 20.14 5.35
N THR A 171 0.59 19.55 6.31
CA THR A 171 0.11 18.37 7.05
C THR A 171 -1.17 18.69 7.82
N GLY A 172 -1.24 19.82 8.52
CA GLY A 172 -2.44 20.23 9.25
C GLY A 172 -3.65 20.42 8.32
N ILE A 173 -3.46 21.16 7.22
CA ILE A 173 -4.52 21.37 6.22
C ILE A 173 -4.95 20.04 5.59
N LEU A 174 -3.98 19.20 5.22
CA LEU A 174 -4.24 17.89 4.64
C LEU A 174 -5.11 17.03 5.56
N TYR A 175 -4.75 16.93 6.84
CA TYR A 175 -5.48 16.11 7.81
C TYR A 175 -6.92 16.62 7.98
N VAL A 176 -7.12 17.94 8.04
CA VAL A 176 -8.47 18.51 8.08
C VAL A 176 -9.28 18.14 6.82
N LEU A 177 -8.71 18.29 5.62
CA LEU A 177 -9.41 17.92 4.39
C LEU A 177 -9.71 16.43 4.31
N LEU A 178 -8.76 15.57 4.68
CA LEU A 178 -8.95 14.12 4.74
C LEU A 178 -10.07 13.74 5.73
N SER A 179 -10.14 14.41 6.88
CA SER A 179 -11.21 14.22 7.88
C SER A 179 -12.57 14.60 7.31
N LEU A 180 -12.66 15.75 6.64
CA LEU A 180 -13.91 16.24 6.05
C LEU A 180 -14.40 15.32 4.92
N ILE A 181 -13.50 14.82 4.07
CA ILE A 181 -13.84 13.84 3.02
C ILE A 181 -14.29 12.52 3.65
N PHE A 182 -13.60 12.05 4.70
CA PHE A 182 -13.95 10.82 5.39
C PHE A 182 -15.36 10.90 6.00
N ILE A 183 -15.63 11.97 6.75
CA ILE A 183 -16.93 12.22 7.39
C ILE A 183 -18.04 12.44 6.35
N ASN A 184 -17.75 12.98 5.16
CA ASN A 184 -18.74 13.08 4.08
C ASN A 184 -18.87 11.78 3.26
N GLY A 185 -18.83 10.61 3.90
CA GLY A 185 -19.06 9.34 3.21
C GLY A 185 -17.92 8.93 2.26
N GLN A 186 -16.68 9.32 2.58
CA GLN A 186 -15.45 8.98 1.85
C GLN A 186 -15.31 9.57 0.43
N SER A 187 -16.26 10.40 0.00
CA SER A 187 -16.21 11.08 -1.29
C SER A 187 -16.89 12.44 -1.21
N MET A 188 -16.31 13.45 -1.85
CA MET A 188 -16.82 14.81 -1.82
C MET A 188 -16.76 15.43 -3.20
N ASN A 189 -17.85 16.04 -3.67
CA ASN A 189 -17.85 16.76 -4.94
C ASN A 189 -17.08 18.10 -4.82
N THR A 190 -16.74 18.70 -5.96
CA THR A 190 -16.01 19.98 -5.99
C THR A 190 -16.73 21.12 -5.26
N ALA A 191 -18.06 21.21 -5.35
CA ALA A 191 -18.82 22.30 -4.74
C ALA A 191 -18.78 22.24 -3.21
N ASP A 192 -19.01 21.05 -2.65
CA ASP A 192 -18.96 20.81 -1.20
C ASP A 192 -17.55 21.01 -0.66
N LEU A 193 -16.53 20.48 -1.35
CA LEU A 193 -15.12 20.67 -0.96
C LEU A 193 -14.75 22.15 -0.95
N ASN A 194 -15.14 22.89 -1.99
CA ASN A 194 -14.93 24.33 -2.05
C ASN A 194 -15.61 25.05 -0.88
N GLY A 195 -16.86 24.71 -0.56
CA GLY A 195 -17.59 25.29 0.57
C GLY A 195 -16.92 25.01 1.92
N HIS A 196 -16.36 23.81 2.11
CA HIS A 196 -15.54 23.49 3.27
C HIS A 196 -14.24 24.31 3.32
N MET A 197 -13.53 24.40 2.21
CA MET A 197 -12.28 25.17 2.10
C MET A 197 -12.51 26.67 2.33
N ASP A 198 -13.62 27.24 1.86
CA ASP A 198 -14.00 28.63 2.11
C ASP A 198 -14.19 28.91 3.62
N ARG A 199 -14.80 27.98 4.36
CA ARG A 199 -14.91 28.09 5.83
C ARG A 199 -13.55 28.05 6.52
N LEU A 200 -12.59 27.31 5.97
CA LEU A 200 -11.19 27.27 6.41
C LEU A 200 -10.36 28.47 5.93
N LYS A 201 -10.98 29.45 5.24
CA LYS A 201 -10.31 30.60 4.61
C LYS A 201 -9.30 30.20 3.52
N LEU A 202 -9.40 28.97 2.99
CA LEU A 202 -8.67 28.48 1.84
C LEU A 202 -9.44 28.81 0.55
N THR A 203 -9.55 30.11 0.27
CA THR A 203 -10.36 30.64 -0.83
C THR A 203 -9.60 30.61 -2.17
N LYS A 204 -10.02 31.42 -3.15
CA LYS A 204 -9.26 31.60 -4.40
C LYS A 204 -7.83 32.08 -4.14
N THR A 205 -7.66 32.92 -3.13
CA THR A 205 -6.35 33.34 -2.64
C THR A 205 -6.13 32.75 -1.25
N ILE A 206 -4.99 32.09 -1.07
CA ILE A 206 -4.56 31.52 0.21
C ILE A 206 -3.46 32.41 0.79
N HIS A 207 -3.59 32.73 2.07
CA HIS A 207 -2.58 33.44 2.85
C HIS A 207 -2.06 32.53 3.97
N GLY A 208 -0.78 32.65 4.31
CA GLY A 208 -0.18 31.93 5.44
C GLY A 208 0.31 30.51 5.14
N VAL A 209 0.22 30.04 3.89
CA VAL A 209 0.84 28.77 3.44
C VAL A 209 2.04 29.08 2.56
N GLU A 210 3.23 28.65 2.96
CA GLU A 210 4.45 28.94 2.23
C GLU A 210 4.45 28.27 0.84
N GLY A 211 4.64 29.07 -0.21
CA GLY A 211 4.71 28.60 -1.59
C GLY A 211 3.38 28.17 -2.23
N ILE A 212 2.25 28.42 -1.57
CA ILE A 212 0.90 28.15 -2.09
C ILE A 212 0.10 29.44 -2.06
N ARG A 213 -0.38 29.88 -3.23
CA ARG A 213 -1.10 31.17 -3.38
C ARG A 213 -2.58 30.98 -3.70
N ALA A 214 -2.95 29.80 -4.20
CA ALA A 214 -4.33 29.52 -4.61
C ALA A 214 -4.78 28.12 -4.18
N ARG A 215 -6.11 27.95 -4.05
CA ARG A 215 -6.75 26.66 -3.77
C ARG A 215 -6.31 25.56 -4.73
N ASP A 216 -6.28 25.87 -6.02
CA ASP A 216 -5.97 24.86 -7.04
C ASP A 216 -4.53 24.38 -6.94
N GLU A 217 -3.60 25.25 -6.52
CA GLU A 217 -2.20 24.87 -6.23
C GLU A 217 -2.13 23.91 -5.04
N LEU A 218 -2.90 24.18 -3.97
CA LEU A 218 -2.97 23.32 -2.79
C LEU A 218 -3.53 21.94 -3.13
N ILE A 219 -4.66 21.89 -3.84
CA ILE A 219 -5.28 20.63 -4.27
C ILE A 219 -4.33 19.87 -5.21
N SER A 220 -3.68 20.58 -6.15
CA SER A 220 -2.71 19.99 -7.08
C SER A 220 -1.53 19.35 -6.33
N GLU A 221 -1.00 20.00 -5.28
CA GLU A 221 0.05 19.45 -4.43
C GLU A 221 -0.41 18.13 -3.78
N PHE A 222 -1.60 18.10 -3.16
CA PHE A 222 -2.11 16.88 -2.51
C PHE A 222 -2.48 15.76 -3.50
N LEU A 223 -2.89 16.09 -4.72
CA LEU A 223 -3.09 15.12 -5.80
C LEU A 223 -1.76 14.53 -6.26
N LYS A 224 -0.76 15.40 -6.48
CA LYS A 224 0.60 15.02 -6.92
C LYS A 224 1.29 14.12 -5.91
N ASP A 225 1.16 14.44 -4.63
CA ASP A 225 1.74 13.65 -3.53
C ASP A 225 0.97 12.34 -3.26
N GLY A 226 -0.18 12.14 -3.91
CA GLY A 226 -0.97 10.91 -3.84
C GLY A 226 -1.84 10.79 -2.59
N TYR A 227 -2.09 11.91 -1.89
CA TYR A 227 -3.00 11.95 -0.75
C TYR A 227 -4.46 12.12 -1.15
N LEU A 228 -4.72 12.78 -2.27
CA LEU A 228 -6.04 12.90 -2.86
C LEU A 228 -6.09 12.20 -4.22
N LYS A 229 -7.29 11.78 -4.60
CA LYS A 229 -7.63 11.31 -5.94
C LYS A 229 -8.82 12.09 -6.46
N ARG A 230 -8.72 12.59 -7.68
CA ARG A 230 -9.80 13.27 -8.41
C ARG A 230 -10.38 12.33 -9.47
N SER A 231 -11.69 12.09 -9.43
CA SER A 231 -12.43 11.31 -10.43
C SER A 231 -13.48 12.20 -11.11
N LYS A 232 -13.67 12.04 -12.42
CA LYS A 232 -14.72 12.74 -13.17
C LYS A 232 -16.05 12.01 -12.96
N LEU A 233 -17.12 12.76 -12.68
CA LEU A 233 -18.47 12.18 -12.66
C LEU A 233 -18.91 11.93 -14.11
N PRO A 234 -19.37 10.71 -14.45
CA PRO A 234 -19.97 10.45 -15.74
C PRO A 234 -21.38 11.07 -15.75
N ASP A 235 -21.45 12.33 -16.18
CA ASP A 235 -22.72 12.99 -16.49
C ASP A 235 -22.74 13.31 -17.99
N PRO A 236 -23.56 12.62 -18.80
CA PRO A 236 -23.68 12.88 -20.22
C PRO A 236 -24.52 14.13 -20.55
N ASP A 237 -25.26 14.68 -19.59
CA ASP A 237 -26.27 15.74 -19.82
C ASP A 237 -25.80 17.15 -19.38
N THR A 238 -24.62 17.24 -18.75
CA THR A 238 -24.03 18.51 -18.31
C THR A 238 -22.77 18.84 -19.13
N ASP A 239 -22.76 20.02 -19.78
CA ASP A 239 -21.59 20.51 -20.54
C ASP A 239 -20.35 20.77 -19.65
N GLU A 240 -20.56 21.01 -18.35
CA GLU A 240 -19.49 21.23 -17.38
C GLU A 240 -19.04 19.94 -16.67
N PRO A 241 -17.74 19.58 -16.72
CA PRO A 241 -17.25 18.38 -16.06
C PRO A 241 -17.30 18.52 -14.54
N GLN A 242 -18.13 17.68 -13.90
CA GLN A 242 -18.15 17.56 -12.45
C GLN A 242 -17.07 16.60 -11.97
N PHE A 243 -16.46 16.92 -10.82
CA PHE A 243 -15.42 16.09 -10.21
C PHE A 243 -15.75 15.76 -8.76
N THR A 244 -15.28 14.58 -8.33
CA THR A 244 -15.26 14.15 -6.94
C THR A 244 -13.84 13.89 -6.47
N TYR A 245 -13.64 14.14 -5.19
CA TYR A 245 -12.39 13.93 -4.47
C TYR A 245 -12.57 12.82 -3.46
N THR A 246 -11.59 11.91 -3.45
CA THR A 246 -11.50 10.80 -2.51
C THR A 246 -10.08 10.73 -1.97
N TRP A 247 -9.87 9.92 -0.93
CA TRP A 247 -8.53 9.64 -0.44
C TRP A 247 -7.68 8.98 -1.54
N GLY A 248 -6.42 9.39 -1.63
CA GLY A 248 -5.41 8.76 -2.46
C GLY A 248 -4.70 7.62 -1.72
N PRO A 249 -3.90 6.81 -2.42
CA PRO A 249 -3.32 5.60 -1.85
C PRO A 249 -2.32 5.92 -0.73
N ARG A 250 -1.66 7.07 -0.77
CA ARG A 250 -0.72 7.50 0.26
C ARG A 250 -1.42 7.84 1.57
N ALA A 251 -2.56 8.53 1.49
CA ALA A 251 -3.39 8.83 2.67
C ALA A 251 -3.84 7.54 3.38
N MET A 252 -4.21 6.52 2.60
CA MET A 252 -4.61 5.21 3.14
C MET A 252 -3.50 4.50 3.94
N VAL A 253 -2.23 4.73 3.56
CA VAL A 253 -1.07 4.04 4.15
C VAL A 253 -0.43 4.81 5.30
N GLU A 254 -0.32 6.13 5.17
CA GLU A 254 0.37 6.98 6.14
C GLU A 254 -0.55 7.45 7.27
N VAL A 255 -1.83 7.74 6.96
CA VAL A 255 -2.81 8.25 7.93
C VAL A 255 -3.78 7.15 8.34
N GLY A 256 -4.47 6.56 7.36
CA GLY A 256 -5.53 5.57 7.58
C GLY A 256 -6.79 6.14 8.25
N HIS A 257 -7.92 5.45 8.09
CA HIS A 257 -9.21 5.90 8.64
C HIS A 257 -9.25 5.93 10.17
N ALA A 258 -8.55 5.01 10.85
CA ALA A 258 -8.45 5.03 12.31
C ALA A 258 -7.68 6.26 12.80
N GLY A 259 -6.55 6.57 12.17
CA GLY A 259 -5.73 7.73 12.50
C GLY A 259 -6.48 9.05 12.30
N ILE A 260 -7.23 9.18 11.21
CA ILE A 260 -8.01 10.40 10.96
C ILE A 260 -9.20 10.55 11.90
N SER A 261 -9.82 9.44 12.31
CA SER A 261 -10.90 9.48 13.30
C SER A 261 -10.35 9.95 14.65
N ALA A 262 -9.21 9.41 15.08
CA ALA A 262 -8.53 9.85 16.31
C ALA A 262 -8.14 11.34 16.23
N PHE A 263 -7.60 11.79 15.09
CA PHE A 263 -7.32 13.20 14.85
C PHE A 263 -8.59 14.08 14.90
N ALA A 264 -9.70 13.65 14.34
CA ALA A 264 -10.95 14.41 14.42
C ALA A 264 -11.48 14.52 15.86
N ILE A 265 -11.31 13.45 16.66
CA ILE A 265 -11.71 13.42 18.08
C ILE A 265 -10.83 14.37 18.91
N SER A 266 -9.52 14.47 18.60
CA SER A 266 -8.61 15.31 19.39
C SER A 266 -8.94 16.81 19.34
N PHE A 267 -9.70 17.29 18.35
CA PHE A 267 -10.19 18.68 18.32
C PHE A 267 -11.16 19.01 19.45
N PHE A 268 -11.83 18.01 20.03
CA PHE A 268 -12.77 18.22 21.12
C PHE A 268 -12.08 18.24 22.50
N GLY A 269 -10.75 18.09 22.53
CA GLY A 269 -9.94 18.16 23.74
C GLY A 269 -9.80 16.83 24.48
N ASP A 270 -8.82 16.79 25.38
CA ASP A 270 -8.51 15.60 26.19
C ASP A 270 -9.47 15.40 27.36
N ASP A 271 -10.28 16.42 27.67
CA ASP A 271 -11.24 16.42 28.78
C ASP A 271 -12.45 15.50 28.55
N LEU A 272 -12.63 14.99 27.32
CA LEU A 272 -13.65 13.99 27.04
C LEU A 272 -13.30 12.67 27.72
N ASP A 273 -14.29 12.09 28.40
CA ASP A 273 -14.18 10.74 28.92
C ASP A 273 -14.09 9.71 27.78
N GLU A 274 -13.54 8.54 28.11
CA GLU A 274 -13.29 7.49 27.11
C GLU A 274 -14.59 6.95 26.48
N ASP A 275 -15.71 6.94 27.21
CA ASP A 275 -16.99 6.49 26.66
C ASP A 275 -17.51 7.47 25.60
N THR A 276 -17.38 8.78 25.85
CA THR A 276 -17.71 9.83 24.90
C THR A 276 -16.80 9.78 23.66
N LYS A 277 -15.48 9.57 23.83
CA LYS A 277 -14.55 9.40 22.70
C LYS A 277 -14.94 8.19 21.84
N GLN A 278 -15.28 7.07 22.47
CA GLN A 278 -15.73 5.87 21.76
C GLN A 278 -17.05 6.11 21.02
N ASP A 279 -17.99 6.83 21.63
CA ASP A 279 -19.27 7.16 20.98
C ASP A 279 -19.08 8.09 19.77
N LEU A 280 -18.24 9.11 19.91
CA LEU A 280 -17.89 10.00 18.80
C LEU A 280 -17.20 9.22 17.68
N ASN A 281 -16.27 8.31 18.02
CA ASN A 281 -15.64 7.43 17.05
C ASN A 281 -16.68 6.60 16.30
N ARG A 282 -17.61 5.93 16.99
CA ARG A 282 -18.70 5.16 16.34
C ARG A 282 -19.54 6.04 15.40
N LYS A 283 -19.88 7.26 15.81
CA LYS A 283 -20.65 8.22 14.98
C LYS A 283 -19.89 8.64 13.72
N ILE A 284 -18.60 8.96 13.84
CA ILE A 284 -17.74 9.32 12.71
C ILE A 284 -17.69 8.18 11.68
N TRP A 285 -17.45 6.95 12.14
CA TRP A 285 -17.36 5.78 11.25
C TRP A 285 -18.71 5.47 10.59
N LYS A 286 -19.81 5.59 11.33
CA LYS A 286 -21.17 5.45 10.79
C LYS A 286 -21.44 6.48 9.71
N GLN A 287 -21.07 7.74 9.94
CA GLN A 287 -21.24 8.82 8.97
C GLN A 287 -20.38 8.60 7.71
N ALA A 288 -19.17 8.04 7.87
CA ALA A 288 -18.31 7.63 6.77
C ALA A 288 -18.84 6.42 5.97
N GLY A 289 -19.99 5.84 6.36
CA GLY A 289 -20.63 4.72 5.68
C GLY A 289 -20.18 3.33 6.17
N TYR A 290 -19.41 3.25 7.26
CA TYR A 290 -19.05 1.98 7.89
C TYR A 290 -20.10 1.63 8.95
N VAL A 291 -20.90 0.60 8.69
CA VAL A 291 -21.85 0.06 9.67
C VAL A 291 -21.21 -1.16 10.32
N GLU A 292 -21.13 -1.18 11.66
CA GLU A 292 -20.75 -2.38 12.41
C GLU A 292 -21.70 -3.53 12.07
N GLN A 293 -21.17 -4.63 11.54
CA GLN A 293 -21.92 -5.88 11.51
C GLN A 293 -22.09 -6.36 12.95
N LYS A 294 -23.34 -6.48 13.38
CA LYS A 294 -23.74 -7.02 14.69
C LYS A 294 -23.16 -8.41 14.95
#